data_AF-A0A1I7SG64-F1
#
_entry.id   AF-A0A1I7SG64-F1
#
_cell.length_a   1.000
_cell.length_b   1.000
_cell.length_c   1.000
_cell.angle_alpha   90.00
_cell.angle_beta   90.00
_cell.angle_gamma   90.00
#
_symmetry.space_group_name_H-M   'P 1'
#
loop_
_entity.id
_entity.type
_entity.pdbx_description
1 polymer ?
#
loop_
_entity_poly.entity_id
_entity_poly.type
_entity_poly.pdbx_seq_one_letter_code
_entity_poly.pdbx_strand_id
1 'polypeptide(L)'
;VVVISVAGTFRKGKSFLLNFFLEYLYILQYSQKELHSNLEMEWLHDETVLDGFHWRSGAKRDTVGIWLWGEPILVDGPNGERYAVLLMDTQGTFDQTSSGYPASTAVFTLSTMLSSCQCFNLHEMITEEALELFKFFTDYGKLAFDEAMEFGTPFQNLHFLIRDFRTNESYPFGVRGGEKYLDDFLKPSEEMGKESREMREILVDCFEEINCFLLPYPGQKVAERGSFRGLVKDIKPAFRDEVKNMVQSLLNPNALKPKVINGKEISCRRFAEVVKEYAKIFDTHVYPSPRDFLNANIYLASTEAMAEAKQFYIKGMDRATKSSRMIPEKKLQEIHIKQGVKALNIYDRCPKVESGDIRSRNLARLQDQINKELERYKRQNEEKRVTGCASAMLACGDSPLLGLGLGSAASGKYTTTQRSLKPARRKRASGAAGLLLNLAYALHKNMDDDDL
;
A
#
# COMPACT_ATOMS: atom_id res chain seq x y z
N VAL A 1 -5.20 -6.20 2.69
CA VAL A 1 -4.58 -7.24 1.81
C VAL A 1 -3.46 -7.88 2.60
N VAL A 2 -3.24 -9.18 2.49
CA VAL A 2 -2.12 -9.89 3.12
C VAL A 2 -1.19 -10.32 2.01
N VAL A 3 0.11 -10.05 2.13
CA VAL A 3 1.08 -10.33 1.06
C VAL A 3 2.23 -11.15 1.63
N ILE A 4 2.32 -12.41 1.21
CA ILE A 4 3.34 -13.35 1.66
C ILE A 4 4.36 -13.50 0.54
N SER A 5 5.59 -13.12 0.81
CA SER A 5 6.71 -13.19 -0.13
C SER A 5 7.65 -14.32 0.28
N VAL A 6 8.08 -15.14 -0.67
CA VAL A 6 9.20 -16.06 -0.47
C VAL A 6 10.36 -15.59 -1.33
N ALA A 7 11.41 -15.12 -0.68
CA ALA A 7 12.63 -14.63 -1.32
C ALA A 7 13.87 -15.35 -0.78
N GLY A 8 15.00 -15.23 -1.48
CA GLY A 8 16.26 -15.86 -1.07
C GLY A 8 16.97 -16.58 -2.21
N THR A 9 17.99 -17.34 -1.86
CA THR A 9 19.01 -17.84 -2.78
C THR A 9 18.47 -18.56 -4.03
N PHE A 10 19.21 -18.42 -5.13
CA PHE A 10 18.91 -19.10 -6.39
C PHE A 10 18.91 -20.63 -6.23
N ARG A 11 17.91 -21.31 -6.83
CA ARG A 11 17.74 -22.77 -6.84
C ARG A 11 17.62 -23.46 -5.47
N LYS A 12 17.18 -22.76 -4.44
CA LYS A 12 16.92 -23.37 -3.12
C LYS A 12 15.44 -23.65 -2.81
N GLY A 13 14.65 -23.95 -3.84
CA GLY A 13 13.29 -24.50 -3.65
C GLY A 13 12.23 -23.54 -3.13
N LYS A 14 12.27 -22.26 -3.53
CA LYS A 14 11.26 -21.24 -3.15
C LYS A 14 9.87 -21.56 -3.68
N SER A 15 9.74 -21.71 -5.01
CA SER A 15 8.48 -22.05 -5.67
C SER A 15 7.93 -23.41 -5.19
N PHE A 16 8.81 -24.35 -4.81
CA PHE A 16 8.40 -25.60 -4.16
C PHE A 16 7.74 -25.38 -2.80
N LEU A 17 8.27 -24.48 -1.95
CA LEU A 17 7.61 -24.10 -0.68
C LEU A 17 6.28 -23.36 -0.92
N LEU A 18 6.24 -22.46 -1.90
CA LEU A 18 5.03 -21.71 -2.23
C LEU A 18 3.87 -22.61 -2.63
N ASN A 19 4.12 -23.78 -3.24
CA ASN A 19 3.06 -24.72 -3.56
C ASN A 19 2.43 -25.37 -2.32
N PHE A 20 3.18 -25.54 -1.21
CA PHE A 20 2.55 -25.92 0.06
C PHE A 20 1.68 -24.79 0.63
N PHE A 21 2.12 -23.54 0.47
CA PHE A 21 1.36 -22.38 0.96
C PHE A 21 0.05 -22.26 0.17
N LEU A 22 0.14 -22.47 -1.15
CA LEU A 22 -0.98 -22.46 -2.06
C LEU A 22 -2.01 -23.54 -1.72
N GLU A 23 -1.55 -24.78 -1.54
CA GLU A 23 -2.39 -25.92 -1.17
C GLU A 23 -3.14 -25.65 0.14
N TYR A 24 -2.41 -25.24 1.19
CA TYR A 24 -3.00 -24.90 2.48
C TYR A 24 -4.05 -23.79 2.37
N LEU A 25 -3.75 -22.70 1.66
CA LEU A 25 -4.65 -21.55 1.55
C LEU A 25 -5.91 -21.88 0.74
N TYR A 26 -5.82 -22.72 -0.30
CA TYR A 26 -6.99 -23.18 -1.03
C TYR A 26 -7.88 -24.09 -0.18
N ILE A 27 -7.30 -25.03 0.55
CA ILE A 27 -8.05 -25.90 1.46
C ILE A 27 -8.68 -25.08 2.58
N LEU A 28 -7.94 -24.12 3.14
CA LEU A 28 -8.47 -23.19 4.15
C LEU A 28 -9.66 -22.40 3.60
N GLN A 29 -9.53 -21.77 2.44
CA GLN A 29 -10.62 -21.03 1.81
C GLN A 29 -11.85 -21.92 1.56
N TYR A 30 -11.64 -23.14 1.06
CA TYR A 30 -12.73 -24.09 0.82
C TYR A 30 -13.42 -24.47 2.13
N SER A 31 -12.65 -24.79 3.17
CA SER A 31 -13.18 -25.15 4.49
C SER A 31 -14.01 -24.03 5.13
N GLN A 32 -13.60 -22.77 4.98
CA GLN A 32 -14.34 -21.62 5.50
C GLN A 32 -15.65 -21.36 4.75
N LYS A 33 -15.72 -21.71 3.45
CA LYS A 33 -16.94 -21.58 2.64
C LYS A 33 -17.97 -22.67 2.91
N GLU A 34 -17.53 -23.92 3.02
CA GLU A 34 -18.43 -25.09 3.02
C GLU A 34 -18.67 -25.68 4.41
N LEU A 35 -17.68 -25.66 5.31
CA LEU A 35 -17.71 -26.51 6.50
C LEU A 35 -18.23 -25.84 7.76
N HIS A 36 -18.21 -24.50 7.88
CA HIS A 36 -18.62 -23.69 9.05
C HIS A 36 -18.17 -24.23 10.45
N SER A 37 -17.26 -25.21 10.53
CA SER A 37 -17.06 -26.05 11.72
C SER A 37 -15.58 -26.19 12.07
N ASN A 38 -15.34 -26.21 13.39
CA ASN A 38 -14.05 -26.36 14.07
C ASN A 38 -13.45 -27.79 13.96
N LEU A 39 -13.57 -28.45 12.81
CA LEU A 39 -12.86 -29.70 12.56
C LEU A 39 -11.39 -29.39 12.24
N GLU A 40 -10.46 -30.21 12.75
CA GLU A 40 -9.06 -30.10 12.37
C GLU A 40 -8.94 -30.23 10.83
N MET A 41 -8.48 -29.16 10.20
CA MET A 41 -8.28 -29.12 8.76
C MET A 41 -7.01 -29.89 8.42
N GLU A 42 -7.18 -31.15 8.02
CA GLU A 42 -6.11 -31.92 7.40
C GLU A 42 -5.97 -31.52 5.93
N TRP A 43 -4.82 -30.95 5.57
CA TRP A 43 -4.59 -30.36 4.24
C TRP A 43 -3.48 -31.00 3.44
N LEU A 44 -2.68 -31.85 4.09
CA LEU A 44 -1.50 -32.46 3.49
C LEU A 44 -1.56 -33.97 3.68
N HIS A 45 -1.93 -34.68 2.62
CA HIS A 45 -2.00 -36.14 2.58
C HIS A 45 -0.93 -36.71 1.65
N ASP A 46 -0.63 -38.01 1.77
CA ASP A 46 0.37 -38.67 0.93
C ASP A 46 0.04 -38.62 -0.58
N GLU A 47 -1.26 -38.63 -0.92
CA GLU A 47 -1.73 -38.56 -2.31
C GLU A 47 -1.88 -37.11 -2.83
N THR A 48 -1.63 -36.10 -2.00
CA THR A 48 -1.63 -34.70 -2.43
C THR A 48 -0.52 -34.48 -3.47
N VAL A 49 -0.88 -33.81 -4.57
CA VAL A 49 0.06 -33.41 -5.62
C VAL A 49 0.24 -31.90 -5.55
N LEU A 50 1.45 -31.46 -5.20
CA LEU A 50 1.80 -30.05 -5.14
C LEU A 50 1.91 -29.47 -6.55
N ASP A 51 0.97 -28.59 -6.90
CA ASP A 51 0.92 -27.88 -8.17
C ASP A 51 0.75 -26.37 -7.93
N GLY A 52 1.01 -25.56 -8.96
CA GLY A 52 0.83 -24.11 -8.90
C GLY A 52 2.00 -23.33 -9.51
N PHE A 53 2.85 -22.77 -8.66
CA PHE A 53 4.06 -22.10 -9.12
C PHE A 53 4.96 -23.09 -9.84
N HIS A 54 5.39 -22.73 -11.05
CA HIS A 54 6.28 -23.58 -11.83
C HIS A 54 7.62 -23.74 -11.10
N TRP A 55 8.05 -24.99 -10.92
CA TRP A 55 9.33 -25.32 -10.32
C TRP A 55 10.00 -26.45 -11.11
N ARG A 56 11.32 -26.41 -11.21
CA ARG A 56 12.13 -27.49 -11.80
C ARG A 56 13.49 -27.61 -11.13
N SER A 57 14.02 -28.82 -11.02
CA SER A 57 15.43 -29.05 -10.67
C SER A 57 16.33 -28.81 -11.90
N GLY A 58 17.53 -28.23 -11.69
CA GLY A 58 18.50 -27.91 -12.75
C GLY A 58 19.16 -26.52 -12.63
N ALA A 59 20.15 -26.21 -13.48
CA ALA A 59 21.00 -25.02 -13.35
C ALA A 59 20.44 -23.73 -13.98
N LYS A 60 19.57 -23.80 -15.01
CA LYS A 60 19.08 -22.60 -15.74
C LYS A 60 18.05 -21.81 -14.92
N ARG A 61 17.89 -20.50 -15.08
CA ARG A 61 16.87 -19.73 -14.33
C ARG A 61 15.42 -20.20 -14.65
N ASP A 62 14.51 -20.00 -13.70
CA ASP A 62 13.08 -20.30 -13.87
C ASP A 62 12.22 -19.05 -13.65
N THR A 63 12.30 -18.44 -12.46
CA THR A 63 11.64 -17.17 -12.13
C THR A 63 12.56 -15.97 -12.40
N VAL A 64 12.05 -14.94 -13.08
CA VAL A 64 12.73 -13.65 -13.31
C VAL A 64 11.86 -12.52 -12.78
N GLY A 65 12.41 -11.62 -11.96
CA GLY A 65 11.67 -10.53 -11.33
C GLY A 65 10.79 -10.98 -10.14
N ILE A 66 9.59 -10.41 -10.03
CA ILE A 66 8.60 -10.69 -8.99
C ILE A 66 7.31 -11.18 -9.66
N TRP A 67 6.78 -12.29 -9.18
CA TRP A 67 5.52 -12.88 -9.64
C TRP A 67 4.53 -12.93 -8.51
N LEU A 68 3.27 -12.61 -8.80
CA LEU A 68 2.15 -12.83 -7.90
C LEU A 68 1.32 -14.00 -8.41
N TRP A 69 0.75 -14.78 -7.50
CA TRP A 69 -0.28 -15.74 -7.87
C TRP A 69 -1.47 -15.03 -8.51
N GLY A 70 -1.99 -15.59 -9.60
CA GLY A 70 -2.94 -14.90 -10.49
C GLY A 70 -4.29 -14.60 -9.85
N GLU A 71 -4.67 -15.31 -8.79
CA GLU A 71 -5.94 -15.15 -8.09
C GLU A 71 -5.72 -14.86 -6.59
N PRO A 72 -6.27 -13.76 -6.05
CA PRO A 72 -6.23 -13.51 -4.61
C PRO A 72 -7.03 -14.58 -3.84
N ILE A 73 -6.41 -15.20 -2.85
CA ILE A 73 -7.06 -16.22 -2.02
C ILE A 73 -7.76 -15.52 -0.86
N LEU A 74 -9.08 -15.59 -0.83
CA LEU A 74 -9.90 -14.99 0.21
C LEU A 74 -9.94 -15.89 1.45
N VAL A 75 -9.53 -15.35 2.60
CA VAL A 75 -9.52 -16.01 3.90
C VAL A 75 -10.26 -15.12 4.90
N ASP A 76 -11.15 -15.70 5.70
CA ASP A 76 -11.81 -15.01 6.79
C ASP A 76 -10.90 -15.01 8.03
N GLY A 77 -10.59 -13.82 8.53
CA GLY A 77 -9.81 -13.59 9.73
C GLY A 77 -10.62 -13.75 11.02
N PRO A 78 -9.96 -13.79 12.19
CA PRO A 78 -10.62 -14.05 13.47
C PRO A 78 -11.66 -13.00 13.86
N ASN A 79 -11.48 -11.76 13.39
CA ASN A 79 -12.37 -10.64 13.69
C ASN A 79 -13.58 -10.55 12.73
N GLY A 80 -13.80 -11.56 11.88
CA GLY A 80 -14.81 -11.54 10.82
C GLY A 80 -14.43 -10.67 9.62
N GLU A 81 -13.22 -10.13 9.59
CA GLU A 81 -12.68 -9.44 8.45
C GLU A 81 -12.30 -10.40 7.34
N ARG A 82 -12.48 -9.99 6.08
CA ARG A 82 -12.12 -10.80 4.94
C ARG A 82 -10.80 -10.34 4.33
N TYR A 83 -9.80 -11.19 4.40
CA TYR A 83 -8.47 -10.93 3.86
C TYR A 83 -8.37 -11.45 2.42
N ALA A 84 -7.81 -10.63 1.54
CA ALA A 84 -7.29 -11.09 0.25
C ALA A 84 -5.80 -11.39 0.43
N VAL A 85 -5.44 -12.67 0.36
CA VAL A 85 -4.07 -13.17 0.51
C VAL A 85 -3.42 -13.29 -0.87
N LEU A 86 -2.26 -12.67 -1.03
CA LEU A 86 -1.44 -12.71 -2.23
C LEU A 86 -0.14 -13.45 -1.93
N LEU A 87 0.18 -14.45 -2.74
CA LEU A 87 1.48 -15.13 -2.71
C LEU A 87 2.42 -14.50 -3.74
N MET A 88 3.64 -14.18 -3.30
CA MET A 88 4.66 -13.54 -4.11
C MET A 88 5.89 -14.45 -4.23
N ASP A 89 6.20 -14.88 -5.46
CA ASP A 89 7.45 -15.60 -5.79
C ASP A 89 8.46 -14.60 -6.34
N THR A 90 9.68 -14.64 -5.82
CA THR A 90 10.75 -13.75 -6.26
C THR A 90 11.84 -14.51 -6.97
N GLN A 91 12.53 -13.82 -7.87
CA GLN A 91 13.80 -14.28 -8.39
C GLN A 91 14.78 -14.55 -7.24
N GLY A 92 15.63 -15.57 -7.43
CA GLY A 92 16.64 -15.90 -6.44
C GLY A 92 17.77 -14.88 -6.38
N THR A 93 18.13 -14.49 -5.16
CA THR A 93 19.33 -13.70 -4.90
C THR A 93 20.57 -14.56 -5.14
N PHE A 94 21.69 -13.97 -5.59
CA PHE A 94 22.98 -14.65 -5.80
C PHE A 94 23.11 -15.59 -7.00
N ASP A 95 22.59 -15.22 -8.18
CA ASP A 95 23.01 -15.93 -9.39
C ASP A 95 24.48 -15.62 -9.74
N GLN A 96 25.22 -16.60 -10.24
CA GLN A 96 26.70 -16.65 -10.38
C GLN A 96 27.31 -15.58 -11.32
N THR A 97 26.53 -14.61 -11.79
CA THR A 97 26.98 -13.51 -12.63
C THR A 97 27.01 -12.23 -11.81
N SER A 98 28.18 -11.58 -11.69
CA SER A 98 28.40 -10.33 -10.93
C SER A 98 27.47 -9.18 -11.35
N SER A 99 26.93 -9.21 -12.57
CA SER A 99 25.94 -8.25 -13.09
C SER A 99 24.51 -8.43 -12.54
N GLY A 100 24.23 -9.55 -11.86
CA GLY A 100 22.90 -9.90 -11.34
C GLY A 100 22.66 -9.53 -9.88
N TYR A 101 23.71 -9.21 -9.12
CA TYR A 101 23.61 -8.85 -7.69
C TYR A 101 22.78 -7.57 -7.47
N PRO A 102 23.01 -6.47 -8.20
CA PRO A 102 22.16 -5.27 -8.18
C PRO A 102 20.66 -5.52 -8.32
N ALA A 103 20.28 -6.25 -9.39
CA ALA A 103 18.89 -6.53 -9.69
C ALA A 103 18.26 -7.50 -8.67
N SER A 104 19.08 -8.39 -8.09
CA SER A 104 18.65 -9.32 -7.05
C SER A 104 18.34 -8.60 -5.74
N THR A 105 19.19 -7.65 -5.33
CA THR A 105 18.95 -6.82 -4.15
C THR A 105 17.70 -5.96 -4.35
N ALA A 106 17.54 -5.34 -5.51
CA ALA A 106 16.33 -4.59 -5.86
C ALA A 106 15.04 -5.42 -5.73
N VAL A 107 15.04 -6.65 -6.27
CA VAL A 107 13.91 -7.58 -6.16
C VAL A 107 13.63 -7.94 -4.70
N PHE A 108 14.67 -8.24 -3.91
CA PHE A 108 14.53 -8.56 -2.50
C PHE A 108 13.97 -7.39 -1.69
N THR A 109 14.54 -6.19 -1.88
CA THR A 109 14.06 -4.94 -1.29
C THR A 109 12.60 -4.71 -1.61
N LEU A 110 12.22 -4.71 -2.90
CA LEU A 110 10.82 -4.53 -3.31
C LEU A 110 9.89 -5.56 -2.68
N SER A 111 10.28 -6.83 -2.67
CA SER A 111 9.46 -7.90 -2.10
C SER A 111 9.22 -7.73 -0.61
N THR A 112 10.22 -7.24 0.13
CA THR A 112 10.12 -6.99 1.57
C THR A 112 9.29 -5.72 1.85
N MET A 113 9.53 -4.64 1.10
CA MET A 113 8.75 -3.40 1.23
C MET A 113 7.25 -3.64 0.97
N LEU A 114 6.92 -4.52 0.02
CA LEU A 114 5.54 -4.83 -0.38
C LEU A 114 4.86 -5.90 0.48
N SER A 115 5.61 -6.83 1.07
CA SER A 115 5.04 -7.95 1.83
C SER A 115 4.66 -7.56 3.26
N SER A 116 3.64 -8.20 3.80
CA SER A 116 3.35 -8.21 5.24
C SER A 116 4.04 -9.37 5.95
N CYS A 117 4.42 -10.40 5.19
CA CYS A 117 5.14 -11.57 5.65
C CYS A 117 6.26 -11.90 4.64
N GLN A 118 7.51 -11.66 5.03
CA GLN A 118 8.69 -11.98 4.23
C GLN A 118 9.32 -13.28 4.71
N CYS A 119 9.17 -14.35 3.93
CA CYS A 119 9.87 -15.61 4.15
C CYS A 119 11.22 -15.56 3.42
N PHE A 120 12.32 -15.55 4.17
CA PHE A 120 13.66 -15.56 3.63
C PHE A 120 14.25 -16.97 3.62
N ASN A 121 14.19 -17.60 2.46
CA ASN A 121 14.60 -18.97 2.22
C ASN A 121 16.12 -19.08 2.00
N LEU A 122 16.78 -19.65 3.00
CA LEU A 122 18.22 -19.88 3.07
C LEU A 122 18.53 -21.37 3.05
N HIS A 123 19.78 -21.72 2.78
CA HIS A 123 20.23 -23.10 2.71
C HIS A 123 21.32 -23.33 3.76
N GLU A 124 21.10 -24.36 4.56
CA GLU A 124 21.93 -24.89 5.66
C GLU A 124 22.08 -23.94 6.86
N MET A 125 22.36 -22.65 6.64
CA MET A 125 22.61 -21.69 7.71
C MET A 125 22.30 -20.25 7.28
N ILE A 126 22.29 -19.33 8.25
CA ILE A 126 22.34 -17.90 7.98
C ILE A 126 23.81 -17.50 7.81
N THR A 127 24.14 -16.88 6.69
CA THR A 127 25.50 -16.42 6.37
C THR A 127 25.62 -14.89 6.46
N GLU A 128 26.83 -14.37 6.57
CA GLU A 128 27.05 -12.91 6.58
C GLU A 128 26.70 -12.26 5.23
N GLU A 129 26.83 -12.97 4.11
CA GLU A 129 26.37 -12.47 2.79
C GLU A 129 24.84 -12.31 2.77
N ALA A 130 24.12 -13.14 3.52
CA ALA A 130 22.68 -12.97 3.68
C ALA A 130 22.35 -11.68 4.44
N LEU A 131 23.23 -11.24 5.36
CA LEU A 131 23.09 -9.98 6.10
C LEU A 131 23.36 -8.74 5.25
N GLU A 132 24.22 -8.83 4.23
CA GLU A 132 24.43 -7.72 3.30
C GLU A 132 23.12 -7.27 2.62
N LEU A 133 22.21 -8.21 2.34
CA LEU A 133 20.90 -7.90 1.78
C LEU A 133 20.01 -7.13 2.76
N PHE A 134 20.27 -7.24 4.07
CA PHE A 134 19.54 -6.51 5.10
C PHE A 134 20.08 -5.11 5.37
N LYS A 135 21.29 -4.78 4.89
CA LYS A 135 21.88 -3.44 5.05
C LYS A 135 20.97 -2.33 4.53
N PHE A 136 20.30 -2.58 3.41
CA PHE A 136 19.31 -1.64 2.87
C PHE A 136 18.21 -1.33 3.89
N PHE A 137 17.70 -2.35 4.58
CA PHE A 137 16.62 -2.21 5.55
C PHE A 137 17.07 -1.52 6.82
N THR A 138 18.31 -1.74 7.26
CA THR A 138 18.87 -1.00 8.40
C THR A 138 19.04 0.47 8.07
N ASP A 139 19.51 0.80 6.87
CA ASP A 139 19.64 2.20 6.42
C ASP A 139 18.26 2.85 6.25
N TYR A 140 17.27 2.12 5.74
CA TYR A 140 15.89 2.57 5.68
C TYR A 140 15.29 2.78 7.07
N GLY A 141 15.52 1.84 7.99
CA GLY A 141 15.05 1.89 9.38
C GLY A 141 15.53 3.15 10.08
N LYS A 142 16.83 3.43 10.02
CA LYS A 142 17.41 4.68 10.56
C LYS A 142 16.67 5.92 10.05
N LEU A 143 16.52 6.05 8.73
CA LEU A 143 15.80 7.18 8.14
C LEU A 143 14.32 7.24 8.57
N ALA A 144 13.65 6.09 8.64
CA ALA A 144 12.25 6.02 9.02
C ALA A 144 12.04 6.41 10.49
N PHE A 145 12.91 5.95 11.39
CA PHE A 145 12.85 6.30 12.81
C PHE A 145 13.22 7.76 13.07
N ASP A 146 14.21 8.30 12.35
CA ASP A 146 14.65 9.68 12.52
C ASP A 146 13.63 10.69 11.96
N GLU A 147 13.12 10.44 10.75
CA GLU A 147 12.32 11.44 10.01
C GLU A 147 10.81 11.15 9.97
N ALA A 148 10.39 9.92 10.28
CA ALA A 148 9.02 9.47 10.07
C ALA A 148 8.53 8.49 11.14
N MET A 149 8.95 8.68 12.39
CA MET A 149 8.61 7.81 13.53
C MET A 149 7.09 7.57 13.68
N GLU A 150 6.26 8.53 13.27
CA GLU A 150 4.79 8.41 13.26
C GLU A 150 4.27 7.29 12.34
N PHE A 151 5.07 6.81 11.39
CA PHE A 151 4.74 5.66 10.54
C PHE A 151 4.89 4.31 11.25
N GLY A 152 5.48 4.29 12.45
CA GLY A 152 5.74 3.07 13.21
C GLY A 152 6.86 2.23 12.61
N THR A 153 6.88 0.95 12.97
CA THR A 153 7.87 -0.01 12.49
C THR A 153 7.80 -0.16 10.96
N PRO A 154 8.93 -0.04 10.23
CA PRO A 154 8.96 -0.09 8.76
C PRO A 154 8.39 -1.36 8.12
N PHE A 155 8.68 -2.51 8.74
CA PHE A 155 8.34 -3.83 8.22
C PHE A 155 7.59 -4.63 9.28
N GLN A 156 6.86 -5.63 8.82
CA GLN A 156 6.03 -6.46 9.68
C GLN A 156 6.76 -7.74 10.03
N ASN A 157 6.43 -8.86 9.39
CA ASN A 157 6.97 -10.15 9.78
C ASN A 157 8.11 -10.60 8.85
N LEU A 158 9.25 -10.98 9.43
CA LEU A 158 10.36 -11.66 8.76
C LEU A 158 10.49 -13.10 9.28
N HIS A 159 10.55 -14.07 8.38
CA HIS A 159 10.73 -15.47 8.74
C HIS A 159 11.93 -16.07 8.01
N PHE A 160 12.98 -16.40 8.75
CA PHE A 160 14.11 -17.16 8.22
C PHE A 160 13.70 -18.62 8.02
N LEU A 161 13.72 -19.10 6.78
CA LEU A 161 13.43 -20.50 6.46
C LEU A 161 14.74 -21.19 6.10
N ILE A 162 15.33 -21.92 7.06
CA ILE A 162 16.63 -22.58 6.88
C ILE A 162 16.41 -23.98 6.33
N ARG A 163 16.73 -24.19 5.05
CA ARG A 163 16.55 -25.46 4.34
C ARG A 163 17.73 -26.39 4.56
N ASP A 164 17.48 -27.69 4.55
CA ASP A 164 18.52 -28.72 4.65
C ASP A 164 19.41 -28.54 5.88
N PHE A 165 18.82 -28.09 6.99
CA PHE A 165 19.53 -27.83 8.24
C PHE A 165 20.18 -29.12 8.76
N ARG A 166 21.46 -29.04 9.13
CA ARG A 166 22.28 -30.22 9.45
C ARG A 166 22.63 -30.35 10.94
N THR A 167 22.57 -29.27 11.71
CA THR A 167 23.01 -29.24 13.12
C THR A 167 21.85 -29.46 14.10
N ASN A 168 21.04 -30.48 13.81
CA ASN A 168 19.81 -30.76 14.54
C ASN A 168 20.03 -31.28 15.98
N GLU A 169 21.25 -31.71 16.29
CA GLU A 169 21.68 -32.08 17.65
C GLU A 169 21.74 -30.87 18.59
N SER A 170 22.16 -29.71 18.07
CA SER A 170 22.26 -28.46 18.84
C SER A 170 20.96 -27.68 18.87
N TYR A 171 20.20 -27.73 17.77
CA TYR A 171 18.93 -27.03 17.60
C TYR A 171 17.92 -27.98 16.93
N PRO A 172 16.82 -28.38 17.60
CA PRO A 172 15.84 -29.26 16.99
C PRO A 172 15.20 -28.63 15.76
N PHE A 173 14.61 -29.44 14.87
CA PHE A 173 13.87 -28.89 13.73
C PHE A 173 12.62 -28.09 14.17
N GLY A 174 12.11 -27.29 13.24
CA GLY A 174 10.90 -26.49 13.44
C GLY A 174 11.16 -25.13 14.07
N VAL A 175 10.08 -24.52 14.60
CA VAL A 175 10.09 -23.16 15.14
C VAL A 175 10.90 -23.05 16.43
N ARG A 176 10.78 -24.01 17.35
CA ARG A 176 11.43 -23.94 18.67
C ARG A 176 12.95 -23.94 18.59
N GLY A 177 13.53 -24.79 17.74
CA GLY A 177 14.97 -24.75 17.52
C GLY A 177 15.39 -23.56 16.69
N GLY A 178 14.54 -23.09 15.77
CA GLY A 178 14.76 -21.88 14.99
C GLY A 178 14.84 -20.62 15.84
N GLU A 179 13.93 -20.42 16.79
CA GLU A 179 13.97 -19.33 17.77
C GLU A 179 15.32 -19.30 18.49
N LYS A 180 15.72 -20.41 19.09
CA LYS A 180 17.02 -20.50 19.79
C LYS A 180 18.21 -20.24 18.86
N TYR A 181 18.18 -20.80 17.65
CA TYR A 181 19.24 -20.58 16.65
C TYR A 181 19.33 -19.11 16.21
N LEU A 182 18.19 -18.45 16.06
CA LEU A 182 18.11 -17.05 15.68
C LEU A 182 18.55 -16.12 16.83
N ASP A 183 18.17 -16.41 18.07
CA ASP A 183 18.60 -15.67 19.25
C ASP A 183 20.13 -15.72 19.39
N ASP A 184 20.72 -16.92 19.29
CA ASP A 184 22.17 -17.08 19.35
C ASP A 184 22.88 -16.38 18.18
N PHE A 185 22.25 -16.34 17.01
CA PHE A 185 22.76 -15.60 15.85
C PHE A 185 22.70 -14.09 16.07
N LEU A 186 21.55 -13.53 16.48
CA LEU A 186 21.35 -12.08 16.63
C LEU A 186 22.06 -11.50 17.85
N LYS A 187 22.40 -12.32 18.85
CA LYS A 187 23.07 -11.88 20.07
C LYS A 187 24.40 -11.16 19.76
N PRO A 188 24.57 -9.89 20.20
CA PRO A 188 25.83 -9.18 20.02
C PRO A 188 26.98 -9.91 20.74
N SER A 189 28.10 -10.08 20.07
CA SER A 189 29.37 -10.56 20.67
C SER A 189 30.43 -9.49 20.55
N GLU A 190 31.30 -9.37 21.56
CA GLU A 190 32.42 -8.43 21.54
C GLU A 190 33.44 -8.73 20.43
N GLU A 191 33.45 -9.97 19.94
CA GLU A 191 34.27 -10.40 18.79
C GLU A 191 33.72 -9.85 17.46
N MET A 192 32.47 -9.40 17.42
CA MET A 192 31.86 -8.84 16.21
C MET A 192 32.28 -7.37 16.00
N GLY A 193 32.58 -7.05 14.74
CA GLY A 193 32.80 -5.66 14.30
C GLY A 193 31.59 -4.77 14.65
N LYS A 194 31.86 -3.49 14.94
CA LYS A 194 30.85 -2.50 15.33
C LYS A 194 29.68 -2.43 14.34
N GLU A 195 29.97 -2.44 13.04
CA GLU A 195 28.96 -2.36 11.98
C GLU A 195 28.00 -3.57 11.98
N SER A 196 28.51 -4.79 12.19
CA SER A 196 27.68 -6.00 12.24
C SER A 196 26.77 -6.01 13.48
N ARG A 197 27.27 -5.52 14.62
CA ARG A 197 26.46 -5.36 15.84
C ARG A 197 25.32 -4.36 15.65
N GLU A 198 25.64 -3.16 15.18
CA GLU A 198 24.63 -2.12 14.92
C GLU A 198 23.57 -2.58 13.90
N MET A 199 24.00 -3.30 12.85
CA MET A 199 23.08 -3.84 11.85
C MET A 199 22.11 -4.86 12.46
N ARG A 200 22.57 -5.76 13.35
CA ARG A 200 21.71 -6.74 14.02
C ARG A 200 20.69 -6.08 14.96
N GLU A 201 21.14 -5.09 15.73
CA GLU A 201 20.26 -4.30 16.63
C GLU A 201 19.16 -3.60 15.82
N ILE A 202 19.53 -2.86 14.78
CA ILE A 202 18.57 -2.11 13.97
C ILE A 202 17.67 -3.03 13.16
N LEU A 203 18.19 -4.18 12.69
CA LEU A 203 17.39 -5.16 11.99
C LEU A 203 16.22 -5.63 12.86
N VAL A 204 16.45 -5.91 14.14
CA VAL A 204 15.39 -6.29 15.09
C VAL A 204 14.36 -5.18 15.22
N ASP A 205 14.80 -3.92 15.34
CA ASP A 205 13.88 -2.79 15.46
C ASP A 205 13.07 -2.53 14.18
N CYS A 206 13.58 -2.91 13.00
CA CYS A 206 12.93 -2.66 11.72
C CYS A 206 11.71 -3.55 11.43
N PHE A 207 11.56 -4.67 12.13
CA PHE A 207 10.48 -5.65 11.91
C PHE A 207 9.63 -5.80 13.18
N GLU A 208 8.31 -5.89 13.02
CA GLU A 208 7.40 -6.18 14.13
C GLU A 208 7.70 -7.54 14.77
N GLU A 209 8.01 -8.55 13.94
CA GLU A 209 8.34 -9.90 14.38
C GLU A 209 9.41 -10.52 13.48
N ILE A 210 10.38 -11.21 14.09
CA ILE A 210 11.39 -12.00 13.39
C ILE A 210 11.38 -13.42 13.95
N ASN A 211 11.03 -14.41 13.12
CA ASN A 211 11.05 -15.82 13.50
C ASN A 211 11.97 -16.63 12.60
N CYS A 212 12.28 -17.86 13.01
CA CYS A 212 13.12 -18.77 12.25
C CYS A 212 12.53 -20.19 12.29
N PHE A 213 12.60 -20.90 11.15
CA PHE A 213 12.17 -22.28 11.00
C PHE A 213 13.32 -23.11 10.44
N LEU A 214 13.68 -24.17 11.15
CA LEU A 214 14.73 -25.10 10.74
C LEU A 214 14.10 -26.32 10.06
N LEU A 215 14.31 -26.45 8.75
CA LEU A 215 13.73 -27.52 7.96
C LEU A 215 14.79 -28.58 7.61
N PRO A 216 14.48 -29.88 7.76
CA PRO A 216 15.39 -30.95 7.39
C PRO A 216 15.54 -31.06 5.86
N TYR A 217 16.37 -31.99 5.42
CA TYR A 217 16.49 -32.32 4.00
C TYR A 217 15.24 -33.06 3.47
N PRO A 218 14.61 -32.62 2.35
CA PRO A 218 13.33 -33.17 1.87
C PRO A 218 13.42 -34.58 1.29
N GLY A 219 14.63 -35.06 0.97
CA GLY A 219 14.86 -36.39 0.42
C GLY A 219 15.44 -36.40 -0.99
N GLN A 220 16.09 -37.52 -1.33
CA GLN A 220 16.84 -37.67 -2.58
C GLN A 220 15.93 -37.55 -3.82
N LYS A 221 14.74 -38.18 -3.78
CA LYS A 221 13.75 -38.08 -4.86
C LYS A 221 13.40 -36.63 -5.20
N VAL A 222 13.25 -35.77 -4.19
CA VAL A 222 12.90 -34.35 -4.34
C VAL A 222 14.08 -33.54 -4.91
N ALA A 223 15.31 -33.85 -4.48
CA ALA A 223 16.50 -33.11 -4.93
C ALA A 223 16.93 -33.48 -6.36
N GLU A 224 16.73 -34.73 -6.76
CA GLU A 224 17.13 -35.23 -8.08
C GLU A 224 16.27 -34.67 -9.22
N ARG A 225 16.89 -34.51 -10.40
CA ARG A 225 16.25 -33.86 -11.53
C ARG A 225 15.34 -34.83 -12.28
N GLY A 226 14.06 -34.49 -12.39
CA GLY A 226 13.07 -35.25 -13.15
C GLY A 226 12.48 -36.45 -12.41
N SER A 227 12.92 -36.71 -11.17
CA SER A 227 12.43 -37.78 -10.29
C SER A 227 11.19 -37.39 -9.49
N PHE A 228 10.99 -36.10 -9.21
CA PHE A 228 9.90 -35.62 -8.39
C PHE A 228 8.82 -34.94 -9.22
N ARG A 229 7.56 -35.34 -9.00
CA ARG A 229 6.37 -34.83 -9.70
C ARG A 229 5.41 -34.04 -8.80
N GLY A 230 5.87 -33.65 -7.60
CA GLY A 230 5.05 -32.91 -6.63
C GLY A 230 4.30 -33.80 -5.64
N LEU A 231 4.39 -35.13 -5.74
CA LEU A 231 3.61 -36.05 -4.92
C LEU A 231 4.15 -36.15 -3.49
N VAL A 232 3.32 -35.83 -2.50
CA VAL A 232 3.75 -35.73 -1.10
C VAL A 232 4.32 -37.03 -0.54
N LYS A 233 3.85 -38.21 -0.98
CA LYS A 233 4.42 -39.51 -0.56
C LYS A 233 5.90 -39.72 -0.90
N ASP A 234 6.43 -38.99 -1.86
CA ASP A 234 7.84 -39.08 -2.25
C ASP A 234 8.78 -38.22 -1.38
N ILE A 235 8.21 -37.41 -0.48
CA ILE A 235 8.94 -36.51 0.41
C ILE A 235 9.21 -37.23 1.74
N LYS A 236 10.39 -37.01 2.34
CA LYS A 236 10.74 -37.62 3.63
C LYS A 236 9.73 -37.21 4.74
N PRO A 237 9.26 -38.15 5.58
CA PRO A 237 8.32 -37.87 6.67
C PRO A 237 8.70 -36.68 7.55
N ALA A 238 9.94 -36.67 8.07
CA ALA A 238 10.41 -35.58 8.93
C ALA A 238 10.33 -34.19 8.27
N PHE A 239 10.54 -34.08 6.96
CA PHE A 239 10.38 -32.81 6.26
C PHE A 239 8.91 -32.42 6.11
N ARG A 240 8.04 -33.40 5.84
CA ARG A 240 6.60 -33.16 5.71
C ARG A 240 6.01 -32.63 7.00
N ASP A 241 6.38 -33.24 8.13
CA ASP A 241 5.86 -32.85 9.45
C ASP A 241 6.28 -31.41 9.78
N GLU A 242 7.56 -31.07 9.58
CA GLU A 242 8.06 -29.71 9.88
C GLU A 242 7.50 -28.65 8.93
N VAL A 243 7.36 -28.96 7.62
CA VAL A 243 6.70 -28.04 6.69
C VAL A 243 5.22 -27.89 7.02
N LYS A 244 4.54 -28.97 7.44
CA LYS A 244 3.13 -28.91 7.84
C LYS A 244 2.95 -27.93 9.02
N ASN A 245 3.77 -28.08 10.04
CA ASN A 245 3.77 -27.21 11.22
C ASN A 245 4.12 -25.76 10.87
N MET A 246 5.15 -25.54 10.05
CA MET A 246 5.56 -24.21 9.61
C MET A 246 4.43 -23.51 8.84
N VAL A 247 3.84 -24.18 7.85
CA VAL A 247 2.77 -23.59 7.02
C VAL A 247 1.55 -23.23 7.87
N GLN A 248 1.14 -24.12 8.79
CA GLN A 248 0.06 -23.82 9.73
C GLN A 248 0.41 -22.64 10.64
N SER A 249 1.64 -22.57 11.15
CA SER A 249 2.08 -21.45 11.98
C SER A 249 2.07 -20.11 11.23
N LEU A 250 2.46 -20.11 9.96
CA LEU A 250 2.56 -18.90 9.15
C LEU A 250 1.21 -18.42 8.59
N LEU A 251 0.34 -19.35 8.21
CA LEU A 251 -0.80 -19.05 7.34
C LEU A 251 -2.17 -19.25 8.01
N ASN A 252 -2.21 -19.70 9.27
CA ASN A 252 -3.48 -19.76 9.99
C ASN A 252 -4.14 -18.37 10.09
N PRO A 253 -5.48 -18.29 10.17
CA PRO A 253 -6.20 -17.02 10.19
C PRO A 253 -5.73 -16.02 11.26
N ASN A 254 -5.23 -16.49 12.40
CA ASN A 254 -4.73 -15.62 13.48
C ASN A 254 -3.33 -15.06 13.21
N ALA A 255 -2.53 -15.76 12.41
CA ALA A 255 -1.18 -15.34 12.04
C ALA A 255 -1.16 -14.38 10.83
N LEU A 256 -2.19 -14.44 9.98
CA LEU A 256 -2.29 -13.57 8.80
C LEU A 256 -2.52 -12.11 9.21
N LYS A 257 -1.51 -11.26 9.02
CA LYS A 257 -1.59 -9.82 9.27
C LYS A 257 -1.77 -9.04 7.95
N PRO A 258 -2.77 -8.14 7.84
CA PRO A 258 -2.87 -7.20 6.73
C PRO A 258 -1.61 -6.37 6.58
N LYS A 259 -1.27 -6.01 5.33
CA LYS A 259 -0.16 -5.12 5.02
C LYS A 259 -0.43 -3.75 5.62
N VAL A 260 0.49 -3.29 6.45
CA VAL A 260 0.54 -1.94 7.01
C VAL A 260 1.61 -1.14 6.27
N ILE A 261 1.26 0.08 5.86
CA ILE A 261 2.18 1.07 5.33
C ILE A 261 1.85 2.41 5.98
N ASN A 262 2.85 3.10 6.51
CA ASN A 262 2.69 4.38 7.20
C ASN A 262 1.69 4.30 8.37
N GLY A 263 1.78 3.25 9.17
CA GLY A 263 0.90 3.01 10.32
C GLY A 263 -0.56 2.68 9.97
N LYS A 264 -0.90 2.44 8.69
CA LYS A 264 -2.27 2.10 8.27
C LYS A 264 -2.33 0.82 7.46
N GLU A 265 -3.33 0.00 7.74
CA GLU A 265 -3.65 -1.14 6.88
C GLU A 265 -4.09 -0.70 5.49
N ILE A 266 -3.65 -1.44 4.47
CA ILE A 266 -3.97 -1.11 3.07
C ILE A 266 -4.90 -2.13 2.40
N SER A 267 -5.82 -1.61 1.58
CA SER A 267 -6.69 -2.40 0.71
C SER A 267 -5.94 -2.89 -0.54
N CYS A 268 -6.51 -3.85 -1.29
CA CYS A 268 -5.93 -4.29 -2.57
C CYS A 268 -5.79 -3.15 -3.59
N ARG A 269 -6.77 -2.24 -3.63
CA ARG A 269 -6.71 -1.06 -4.50
C ARG A 269 -5.53 -0.17 -4.12
N ARG A 270 -5.36 0.08 -2.81
CA ARG A 270 -4.26 0.90 -2.31
C ARG A 270 -2.90 0.23 -2.55
N PHE A 271 -2.81 -1.07 -2.35
CA PHE A 271 -1.62 -1.86 -2.66
C PHE A 271 -1.19 -1.70 -4.12
N ALA A 272 -2.13 -1.74 -5.07
CA ALA A 272 -1.81 -1.51 -6.48
C ALA A 272 -1.25 -0.10 -6.76
N GLU A 273 -1.66 0.92 -6.00
CA GLU A 273 -1.09 2.28 -6.09
C GLU A 273 0.34 2.31 -5.52
N VAL A 274 0.57 1.66 -4.37
CA VAL A 274 1.90 1.55 -3.75
C VAL A 274 2.88 0.87 -4.70
N VAL A 275 2.50 -0.27 -5.29
CA VAL A 275 3.33 -1.00 -6.27
C VAL A 275 3.72 -0.09 -7.43
N LYS A 276 2.80 0.74 -7.93
CA LYS A 276 3.10 1.70 -9.00
C LYS A 276 4.07 2.78 -8.56
N GLU A 277 3.91 3.36 -7.37
CA GLU A 277 4.84 4.38 -6.89
C GLU A 277 6.23 3.81 -6.63
N TYR A 278 6.34 2.60 -6.07
CA TYR A 278 7.64 1.94 -5.89
C TYR A 278 8.28 1.56 -7.23
N ALA A 279 7.51 1.10 -8.20
CA ALA A 279 8.02 0.78 -9.53
C ALA A 279 8.64 2.01 -10.23
N LYS A 280 8.06 3.21 -10.06
CA LYS A 280 8.60 4.44 -10.64
C LYS A 280 10.01 4.79 -10.17
N ILE A 281 10.40 4.36 -8.97
CA ILE A 281 11.76 4.57 -8.46
C ILE A 281 12.79 3.92 -9.40
N PHE A 282 12.41 2.79 -10.01
CA PHE A 282 13.26 2.04 -10.93
C PHE A 282 13.27 2.60 -12.36
N ASP A 283 12.33 3.50 -12.70
CA ASP A 283 12.37 4.23 -13.98
C ASP A 283 13.50 5.27 -13.99
N THR A 284 13.90 5.78 -12.82
CA THR A 284 14.92 6.83 -12.66
C THR A 284 16.24 6.30 -12.10
N HIS A 285 16.20 5.27 -11.25
CA HIS A 285 17.37 4.74 -10.57
C HIS A 285 17.52 3.24 -10.80
N VAL A 286 18.68 2.82 -11.29
CA VAL A 286 19.06 1.38 -11.33
C VAL A 286 19.21 0.82 -9.91
N TYR A 287 19.55 1.69 -8.96
CA TYR A 287 19.77 1.36 -7.55
C TYR A 287 18.94 2.33 -6.69
N PRO A 288 17.77 1.91 -6.21
CA PRO A 288 16.97 2.76 -5.36
C PRO A 288 17.67 2.94 -4.00
N SER A 289 17.72 4.18 -3.51
CA SER A 289 18.19 4.46 -2.16
C SER A 289 17.04 4.31 -1.15
N PRO A 290 17.35 4.04 0.13
CA PRO A 290 16.34 4.07 1.19
C PRO A 290 15.50 5.36 1.23
N ARG A 291 16.14 6.50 0.92
CA ARG A 291 15.49 7.80 0.85
C ARG A 291 14.41 7.87 -0.24
N ASP A 292 14.61 7.19 -1.36
CA ASP A 292 13.63 7.17 -2.46
C ASP A 292 12.32 6.51 -2.04
N PHE A 293 12.41 5.38 -1.32
CA PHE A 293 11.24 4.70 -0.78
C PHE A 293 10.55 5.50 0.33
N LEU A 294 11.33 6.15 1.20
CA LEU A 294 10.77 7.02 2.23
C LEU A 294 10.02 8.20 1.59
N ASN A 295 10.60 8.83 0.56
CA ASN A 295 9.96 9.90 -0.20
C ASN A 295 8.67 9.41 -0.90
N ALA A 296 8.67 8.21 -1.48
CA ALA A 296 7.47 7.61 -2.05
C ALA A 296 6.39 7.39 -0.99
N ASN A 297 6.75 6.91 0.20
CA ASN A 297 5.84 6.72 1.32
C ASN A 297 5.25 8.04 1.83
N ILE A 298 6.06 9.09 1.93
CA ILE A 298 5.61 10.45 2.29
C ILE A 298 4.66 11.01 1.23
N TYR A 299 4.99 10.82 -0.05
CA TYR A 299 4.12 11.23 -1.16
C TYR A 299 2.77 10.53 -1.11
N LEU A 300 2.77 9.21 -0.87
CA LEU A 300 1.58 8.38 -0.73
C LEU A 300 0.72 8.86 0.45
N ALA A 301 1.31 9.08 1.63
CA ALA A 301 0.63 9.58 2.81
C ALA A 301 0.05 10.99 2.59
N SER A 302 0.85 11.89 2.02
CA SER A 302 0.43 13.27 1.73
C SER A 302 -0.73 13.30 0.74
N THR A 303 -0.69 12.47 -0.30
CA THR A 303 -1.77 12.39 -1.30
C THR A 303 -3.07 11.89 -0.69
N GLU A 304 -2.99 10.93 0.23
CA GLU A 304 -4.14 10.42 0.97
C GLU A 304 -4.72 11.49 1.91
N ALA A 305 -3.88 12.17 2.68
CA ALA A 305 -4.28 13.27 3.56
C ALA A 305 -4.93 14.41 2.76
N MET A 306 -4.40 14.76 1.58
CA MET A 306 -5.02 15.76 0.69
C MET A 306 -6.41 15.31 0.23
N ALA A 307 -6.56 14.04 -0.15
CA ALA A 307 -7.84 13.50 -0.59
C ALA A 307 -8.88 13.50 0.54
N GLU A 308 -8.47 13.12 1.76
CA GLU A 308 -9.31 13.16 2.96
C GLU A 308 -9.75 14.59 3.28
N ALA A 309 -8.81 15.53 3.33
CA ALA A 309 -9.08 16.95 3.55
C ALA A 309 -10.06 17.52 2.51
N LYS A 310 -9.85 17.22 1.22
CA LYS A 310 -10.75 17.63 0.15
C LYS A 310 -12.15 17.03 0.32
N GLN A 311 -12.25 15.73 0.64
CA GLN A 311 -13.54 15.09 0.87
C GLN A 311 -14.29 15.69 2.07
N PHE A 312 -13.56 16.02 3.15
CA PHE A 312 -14.13 16.71 4.30
C PHE A 312 -14.72 18.07 3.89
N TYR A 313 -13.95 18.88 3.15
CA TYR A 313 -14.42 20.15 2.61
C TYR A 313 -15.70 19.98 1.78
N ILE A 314 -15.71 19.03 0.84
CA ILE A 314 -16.87 18.74 -0.02
C ILE A 314 -18.10 18.39 0.83
N LYS A 315 -17.97 17.45 1.77
CA LYS A 315 -19.08 17.07 2.67
C LYS A 315 -19.59 18.25 3.48
N GLY A 316 -18.70 19.14 3.95
CA GLY A 316 -19.07 20.35 4.68
C GLY A 316 -19.85 21.34 3.82
N MET A 317 -19.39 21.58 2.58
CA MET A 317 -20.05 22.44 1.62
C MET A 317 -21.39 21.88 1.14
N ASP A 318 -21.48 20.58 0.83
CA ASP A 318 -22.73 19.91 0.44
C ASP A 318 -23.80 20.05 1.53
N ARG A 319 -23.44 19.84 2.80
CA ARG A 319 -24.36 20.01 3.94
C ARG A 319 -24.87 21.45 4.04
N ALA A 320 -23.99 22.43 3.87
CA ALA A 320 -24.34 23.83 3.99
C ALA A 320 -25.15 24.36 2.79
N THR A 321 -24.95 23.75 1.62
CA THR A 321 -25.60 24.13 0.36
C THR A 321 -26.77 23.22 -0.02
N LYS A 322 -27.18 22.30 0.85
CA LYS A 322 -28.27 21.33 0.59
C LYS A 322 -29.62 21.96 0.24
N SER A 323 -29.89 23.18 0.74
CA SER A 323 -31.16 23.88 0.49
C SER A 323 -31.36 24.19 -1.00
N SER A 324 -32.60 24.07 -1.47
CA SER A 324 -32.98 24.48 -2.84
C SER A 324 -32.97 26.00 -3.03
N ARG A 325 -32.90 26.79 -1.95
CA ARG A 325 -32.81 28.25 -2.05
C ARG A 325 -31.37 28.70 -2.29
N MET A 326 -31.22 29.74 -3.10
CA MET A 326 -29.94 30.42 -3.30
C MET A 326 -29.45 31.02 -1.98
N ILE A 327 -28.15 30.86 -1.70
CA ILE A 327 -27.46 31.45 -0.56
C ILE A 327 -26.75 32.74 -1.01
N PRO A 328 -26.75 33.83 -0.23
CA PRO A 328 -25.97 35.02 -0.57
C PRO A 328 -24.47 34.73 -0.69
N GLU A 329 -23.80 35.35 -1.67
CA GLU A 329 -22.37 35.09 -1.96
C GLU A 329 -21.48 35.28 -0.72
N LYS A 330 -21.69 36.34 0.06
CA LYS A 330 -20.95 36.58 1.31
C LYS A 330 -21.04 35.40 2.28
N LYS A 331 -22.24 34.82 2.44
CA LYS A 331 -22.46 33.67 3.33
C LYS A 331 -21.82 32.39 2.77
N LEU A 332 -21.85 32.21 1.45
CA LEU A 332 -21.15 31.10 0.79
C LEU A 332 -19.63 31.19 1.02
N GLN A 333 -19.06 32.39 0.91
CA GLN A 333 -17.64 32.65 1.21
C GLN A 333 -17.28 32.38 2.68
N GLU A 334 -18.09 32.81 3.63
CA GLU A 334 -17.89 32.51 5.06
C GLU A 334 -17.87 31.00 5.34
N ILE A 335 -18.79 30.26 4.72
CA ILE A 335 -18.84 28.79 4.82
C ILE A 335 -17.58 28.18 4.19
N HIS A 336 -17.19 28.63 3.00
CA HIS A 336 -15.98 28.19 2.32
C HIS A 336 -14.74 28.35 3.20
N ILE A 337 -14.52 29.53 3.78
CA ILE A 337 -13.39 29.80 4.67
C ILE A 337 -13.43 28.84 5.86
N LYS A 338 -14.59 28.72 6.52
CA LYS A 338 -14.76 27.84 7.68
C LYS A 338 -14.45 26.38 7.38
N GLN A 339 -14.94 25.84 6.24
CA GLN A 339 -14.67 24.45 5.86
C GLN A 339 -13.25 24.28 5.32
N GLY A 340 -12.70 25.28 4.63
CA GLY A 340 -11.35 25.30 4.09
C GLY A 340 -10.30 25.24 5.20
N VAL A 341 -10.44 26.06 6.24
CA VAL A 341 -9.54 26.02 7.42
C VAL A 341 -9.58 24.65 8.08
N LYS A 342 -10.77 24.06 8.26
CA LYS A 342 -10.88 22.70 8.83
C LYS A 342 -10.23 21.63 7.96
N ALA A 343 -10.37 21.73 6.64
CA ALA A 343 -9.73 20.81 5.71
C ALA A 343 -8.19 20.95 5.74
N LEU A 344 -7.66 22.18 5.80
CA LEU A 344 -6.23 22.41 5.96
C LEU A 344 -5.71 21.85 7.29
N ASN A 345 -6.45 22.05 8.39
CA ASN A 345 -6.09 21.48 9.70
C ASN A 345 -6.09 19.94 9.70
N ILE A 346 -6.93 19.29 8.89
CA ILE A 346 -6.89 17.82 8.70
C ILE A 346 -5.59 17.42 7.99
N TYR A 347 -5.25 18.13 6.91
CA TYR A 347 -4.01 17.87 6.18
C TYR A 347 -2.76 18.13 7.03
N ASP A 348 -2.79 19.14 7.91
CA ASP A 348 -1.66 19.48 8.78
C ASP A 348 -1.28 18.39 9.78
N ARG A 349 -2.18 17.42 10.03
CA ARG A 349 -1.92 16.21 10.83
C ARG A 349 -1.09 15.17 10.09
N CYS A 350 -0.86 15.33 8.78
CA CYS A 350 0.03 14.47 8.03
C CYS A 350 1.46 14.62 8.57
N PRO A 351 2.20 13.50 8.75
CA PRO A 351 3.54 13.52 9.33
C PRO A 351 4.45 14.56 8.68
N LYS A 352 5.14 15.32 9.52
CA LYS A 352 6.02 16.42 9.12
C LYS A 352 7.41 15.86 8.85
N VAL A 353 7.65 15.39 7.62
CA VAL A 353 9.02 15.04 7.20
C VAL A 353 9.76 16.31 6.77
N GLU A 354 11.05 16.42 7.13
CA GLU A 354 11.93 17.58 7.00
C GLU A 354 12.14 18.11 5.55
N SER A 355 11.47 17.55 4.56
CA SER A 355 11.42 18.10 3.20
C SER A 355 10.39 19.25 3.08
N GLY A 356 10.70 20.44 3.62
CA GLY A 356 9.82 21.62 3.61
C GLY A 356 9.28 22.02 2.21
N ASP A 357 10.05 21.72 1.16
CA ASP A 357 9.68 21.92 -0.25
C ASP A 357 8.48 21.09 -0.70
N ILE A 358 8.40 19.82 -0.27
CA ILE A 358 7.33 18.89 -0.68
C ILE A 358 6.02 19.27 0.01
N ARG A 359 6.09 19.62 1.30
CA ARG A 359 4.92 20.06 2.07
C ARG A 359 4.27 21.29 1.45
N SER A 360 5.07 22.32 1.15
CA SER A 360 4.58 23.58 0.61
C SER A 360 3.89 23.39 -0.76
N ARG A 361 4.46 22.53 -1.63
CA ARG A 361 3.85 22.19 -2.92
C ARG A 361 2.53 21.45 -2.76
N ASN A 362 2.44 20.47 -1.85
CA ASN A 362 1.21 19.72 -1.60
C ASN A 362 0.12 20.61 -0.97
N LEU A 363 0.46 21.50 -0.04
CA LEU A 363 -0.45 22.50 0.51
C LEU A 363 -1.03 23.41 -0.59
N ALA A 364 -0.17 23.95 -1.47
CA ALA A 364 -0.62 24.77 -2.59
C ALA A 364 -1.56 23.99 -3.52
N ARG A 365 -1.27 22.70 -3.77
CA ARG A 365 -2.11 21.82 -4.59
C ARG A 365 -3.47 21.55 -3.93
N LEU A 366 -3.52 21.34 -2.61
CA LEU A 366 -4.78 21.17 -1.87
C LEU A 366 -5.63 22.46 -1.92
N GLN A 367 -5.00 23.62 -1.72
CA GLN A 367 -5.67 24.91 -1.82
C GLN A 367 -6.27 25.14 -3.22
N ASP A 368 -5.52 24.86 -4.28
CA ASP A 368 -6.03 24.94 -5.65
C ASP A 368 -7.23 24.01 -5.88
N GLN A 369 -7.19 22.78 -5.36
CA GLN A 369 -8.33 21.85 -5.46
C GLN A 369 -9.58 22.35 -4.71
N ILE A 370 -9.41 22.91 -3.50
CA ILE A 370 -10.50 23.49 -2.72
C ILE A 370 -11.10 24.71 -3.45
N ASN A 371 -10.26 25.56 -4.02
CA ASN A 371 -10.69 26.72 -4.81
C ASN A 371 -11.49 26.31 -6.05
N LYS A 372 -11.06 25.25 -6.75
CA LYS A 372 -11.82 24.68 -7.87
C LYS A 372 -13.19 24.16 -7.45
N GLU A 373 -13.30 23.50 -6.30
CA GLU A 373 -14.61 23.08 -5.77
C GLU A 373 -15.46 24.29 -5.36
N LEU A 374 -14.87 25.37 -4.83
CA LEU A 374 -15.62 26.60 -4.55
C LEU A 374 -16.29 27.17 -5.81
N GLU A 375 -15.55 27.26 -6.93
CA GLU A 375 -16.12 27.73 -8.20
C GLU A 375 -17.27 26.85 -8.69
N ARG A 376 -17.18 25.53 -8.48
CA ARG A 376 -18.30 24.61 -8.72
C ARG A 376 -19.52 24.94 -7.84
N TYR A 377 -19.33 25.19 -6.55
CA TYR A 377 -20.43 25.55 -5.64
C TYR A 377 -21.05 26.91 -5.96
N LYS A 378 -20.25 27.90 -6.38
CA LYS A 378 -20.76 29.20 -6.84
C LYS A 378 -21.71 29.03 -8.01
N ARG A 379 -21.29 28.29 -9.05
CA ARG A 379 -22.13 28.01 -10.23
C ARG A 379 -23.44 27.31 -9.85
N GLN A 380 -23.36 26.25 -9.03
CA GLN A 380 -24.55 25.54 -8.56
C GLN A 380 -25.48 26.41 -7.73
N ASN A 381 -24.93 27.36 -6.95
CA ASN A 381 -25.73 28.29 -6.16
C ASN A 381 -26.41 29.34 -7.05
N GLU A 382 -25.75 29.83 -8.10
CA GLU A 382 -26.34 30.74 -9.08
C GLU A 382 -27.49 30.10 -9.87
N GLU A 383 -27.39 28.83 -10.23
CA GLU A 383 -28.46 28.06 -10.90
C GLU A 383 -29.76 28.00 -10.06
N LYS A 384 -29.63 28.02 -8.73
CA LYS A 384 -30.79 28.09 -7.80
C LYS A 384 -31.54 29.41 -7.89
N ARG A 385 -30.88 30.49 -8.34
CA ARG A 385 -31.53 31.78 -8.58
C ARG A 385 -32.54 31.66 -9.73
N VAL A 386 -32.12 31.02 -10.82
CA VAL A 386 -32.92 30.89 -12.04
C VAL A 386 -34.14 29.99 -11.80
N THR A 387 -33.94 28.85 -11.14
CA THR A 387 -35.03 27.93 -10.76
C THR A 387 -35.98 28.53 -9.73
N GLY A 388 -35.45 29.28 -8.75
CA GLY A 388 -36.27 30.03 -7.79
C GLY A 388 -37.15 31.10 -8.46
N CYS A 389 -36.60 31.88 -9.40
CA CYS A 389 -37.36 32.88 -10.16
C CYS A 389 -38.41 32.22 -11.08
N ALA A 390 -38.08 31.14 -11.77
CA ALA A 390 -39.03 30.42 -12.63
C ALA A 390 -40.17 29.79 -11.82
N SER A 391 -39.86 29.19 -10.67
CA SER A 391 -40.87 28.62 -9.76
C SER A 391 -41.76 29.70 -9.15
N ALA A 392 -41.20 30.86 -8.80
CA ALA A 392 -41.98 32.01 -8.33
C ALA A 392 -42.87 32.60 -9.44
N MET A 393 -42.39 32.67 -10.68
CA MET A 393 -43.22 33.13 -11.82
C MET A 393 -44.36 32.15 -12.13
N LEU A 394 -44.15 30.83 -12.02
CA LEU A 394 -45.21 29.84 -12.17
C LEU A 394 -46.21 29.86 -11.00
N ALA A 395 -45.74 30.04 -9.77
CA ALA A 395 -46.60 30.12 -8.59
C ALA A 395 -47.41 31.42 -8.51
N CYS A 396 -46.91 32.52 -9.09
CA CYS A 396 -47.63 33.79 -9.22
C CYS A 396 -48.46 33.89 -10.51
N GLY A 397 -48.40 32.87 -11.38
CA GLY A 397 -49.11 32.81 -12.65
C GLY A 397 -50.48 32.17 -12.52
N ASP A 398 -51.35 32.72 -11.68
CA ASP A 398 -52.79 32.46 -11.76
C ASP A 398 -53.58 33.76 -11.78
N SER A 399 -54.29 33.93 -12.91
CA SER A 399 -55.29 34.96 -13.28
C SER A 399 -54.79 36.28 -13.91
N PRO A 400 -55.43 36.76 -15.01
CA PRO A 400 -56.83 36.56 -15.34
C PRO A 400 -57.11 35.75 -16.60
N LEU A 401 -58.10 34.88 -16.44
CA LEU A 401 -59.00 34.37 -17.45
C LEU A 401 -59.82 35.54 -18.03
N LEU A 402 -59.39 36.09 -19.17
CA LEU A 402 -60.24 36.90 -20.04
C LEU A 402 -60.00 36.43 -21.47
N GLY A 403 -60.98 35.66 -21.96
CA GLY A 403 -61.02 35.13 -23.31
C GLY A 403 -61.43 36.16 -24.35
N LEU A 404 -61.75 35.62 -25.53
CA LEU A 404 -61.93 36.22 -26.87
C LEU A 404 -60.59 36.37 -27.59
N GLY A 405 -60.28 35.67 -28.69
CA GLY A 405 -61.09 34.87 -29.60
C GLY A 405 -60.67 35.20 -31.03
N LEU A 406 -60.18 34.17 -31.74
CA LEU A 406 -60.18 33.97 -33.21
C LEU A 406 -59.47 34.98 -34.12
N GLY A 407 -58.59 34.47 -35.00
CA GLY A 407 -58.42 35.07 -36.33
C GLY A 407 -57.04 35.02 -36.99
N SER A 408 -56.66 33.85 -37.50
CA SER A 408 -56.04 33.59 -38.82
C SER A 408 -54.85 34.42 -39.36
N ALA A 409 -53.81 33.64 -39.72
CA ALA A 409 -53.14 33.58 -41.03
C ALA A 409 -51.70 34.14 -41.20
N ALA A 410 -50.90 33.23 -41.77
CA ALA A 410 -49.91 33.43 -42.84
C ALA A 410 -48.46 33.82 -42.48
N SER A 411 -47.61 32.78 -42.53
CA SER A 411 -46.38 32.65 -43.35
C SER A 411 -45.38 33.82 -43.44
N GLY A 412 -44.10 33.55 -43.13
CA GLY A 412 -43.01 34.46 -43.52
C GLY A 412 -41.61 34.09 -43.03
N LYS A 413 -40.96 33.21 -43.80
CA LYS A 413 -39.53 32.87 -43.93
C LYS A 413 -38.45 33.68 -43.16
N TYR A 414 -37.49 32.89 -42.68
CA TYR A 414 -36.08 33.20 -42.41
C TYR A 414 -35.44 34.21 -43.38
N THR A 415 -34.73 35.21 -42.82
CA THR A 415 -33.54 35.81 -43.43
C THR A 415 -32.49 36.14 -42.37
N THR A 416 -31.29 35.64 -42.66
CA THR A 416 -30.01 35.83 -41.98
C THR A 416 -29.51 37.26 -42.11
N THR A 417 -28.98 37.85 -41.02
CA THR A 417 -28.06 39.00 -41.12
C THR A 417 -26.88 38.82 -40.17
N GLN A 418 -25.71 38.51 -40.73
CA GLN A 418 -24.40 38.69 -40.10
C GLN A 418 -24.10 40.19 -39.94
N ARG A 419 -23.51 40.59 -38.81
CA ARG A 419 -22.62 41.76 -38.67
C ARG A 419 -21.76 41.58 -37.43
N SER A 420 -20.51 41.17 -37.59
CA SER A 420 -19.29 41.98 -37.84
C SER A 420 -18.56 42.31 -36.53
N LEU A 421 -17.42 41.65 -36.33
CA LEU A 421 -16.42 42.04 -35.36
C LEU A 421 -15.78 43.38 -35.72
N LYS A 422 -15.55 44.23 -34.71
CA LYS A 422 -14.38 45.12 -34.65
C LYS A 422 -13.79 45.13 -33.23
N PRO A 423 -12.48 45.42 -33.08
CA PRO A 423 -11.69 44.97 -31.94
C PRO A 423 -11.23 46.10 -30.99
N ALA A 424 -10.54 45.68 -29.93
CA ALA A 424 -9.60 46.41 -29.06
C ALA A 424 -10.12 46.90 -27.69
N ARG A 425 -9.56 46.31 -26.62
CA ARG A 425 -8.45 46.94 -25.87
C ARG A 425 -7.91 46.01 -24.76
N ARG A 426 -6.60 45.77 -24.79
CA ARG A 426 -5.82 45.30 -23.63
C ARG A 426 -5.93 46.32 -22.50
N LYS A 427 -6.31 45.88 -21.31
CA LYS A 427 -5.82 46.45 -20.04
C LYS A 427 -5.17 45.33 -19.23
N ARG A 428 -3.91 45.57 -18.86
CA ARG A 428 -3.11 44.76 -17.94
C ARG A 428 -3.50 45.07 -16.49
N ALA A 429 -3.39 44.01 -15.69
CA ALA A 429 -2.92 43.95 -14.30
C ALA A 429 -3.81 44.43 -13.13
N SER A 430 -3.82 43.54 -12.13
CA SER A 430 -3.93 43.73 -10.67
C SER A 430 -5.31 43.46 -10.06
N GLY A 431 -5.38 42.43 -9.21
CA GLY A 431 -6.56 42.16 -8.37
C GLY A 431 -6.60 40.80 -7.69
N ALA A 432 -5.97 39.75 -8.23
CA ALA A 432 -6.10 38.39 -7.66
C ALA A 432 -4.95 37.97 -6.70
N ALA A 433 -3.83 38.70 -6.67
CA ALA A 433 -2.69 38.37 -5.82
C ALA A 433 -2.76 38.97 -4.40
N GLY A 434 -3.65 39.94 -4.17
CA GLY A 434 -3.69 40.72 -2.92
C GLY A 434 -4.45 40.08 -1.76
N LEU A 435 -5.27 39.06 -2.00
CA LEU A 435 -6.14 38.47 -0.98
C LEU A 435 -5.54 37.24 -0.26
N LEU A 436 -4.44 36.70 -0.77
CA LEU A 436 -3.74 35.56 -0.14
C LEU A 436 -2.77 35.98 0.99
N LEU A 437 -2.29 37.23 1.01
CA LEU A 437 -1.49 37.72 2.14
C LEU A 437 -2.29 37.75 3.45
N ASN A 438 -3.62 37.91 3.39
CA ASN A 438 -4.44 38.03 4.59
C ASN A 438 -4.71 36.69 5.30
N LEU A 439 -4.57 35.53 4.65
CA LEU A 439 -4.67 34.23 5.33
C LEU A 439 -3.37 33.84 6.04
N ALA A 440 -2.22 34.20 5.46
CA ALA A 440 -0.92 34.05 6.14
C ALA A 440 -0.79 35.05 7.31
N TYR A 441 -1.30 36.28 7.16
CA TYR A 441 -1.28 37.29 8.22
C TYR A 441 -2.21 36.93 9.39
N ALA A 442 -3.35 36.27 9.12
CA ALA A 442 -4.24 35.77 10.19
C ALA A 442 -3.67 34.57 10.97
N LEU A 443 -2.75 33.80 10.37
CA LEU A 443 -2.03 32.73 11.07
C LEU A 443 -0.84 33.26 11.89
N HIS A 444 -0.20 34.34 11.45
CA HIS A 444 0.90 34.95 12.21
C HIS A 444 0.42 35.78 13.40
N LYS A 445 -0.75 36.42 13.30
CA LYS A 445 -1.30 37.27 14.37
C LYS A 445 -2.01 36.52 15.51
N ASN A 446 -2.16 35.20 15.40
CA ASN A 446 -2.71 34.34 16.45
C ASN A 446 -1.62 33.56 17.22
N MET A 447 -0.35 33.94 17.08
CA MET A 447 0.76 33.38 17.86
C MET A 447 1.46 34.39 18.79
N ASP A 448 1.07 35.67 18.80
CA ASP A 448 1.72 36.73 19.57
C ASP A 448 0.80 37.47 20.57
N ASP A 449 -0.38 36.94 20.88
CA ASP A 449 -1.23 37.45 21.97
C ASP A 449 -1.75 36.26 22.79
N ASP A 450 -0.88 35.70 23.62
CA ASP A 450 -1.19 34.99 24.88
C ASP A 450 0.11 34.90 25.70
N ASP A 451 0.47 36.02 26.34
CA ASP A 451 1.38 36.05 27.50
C ASP A 451 0.52 36.24 28.76
N LEU A 452 0.17 35.12 29.39
CA LEU A 452 -0.05 34.96 30.84
C LEU A 452 -0.03 33.49 31.26
#